data_AF-A0A543CPT0-F1
#
_entry.id   AF-A0A543CPT0-F1
#
_cell.length_a   1.000
_cell.length_b   1.000
_cell.length_c   1.000
_cell.angle_alpha   90.00
_cell.angle_beta   90.00
_cell.angle_gamma   90.00
#
_symmetry.space_group_name_H-M   'P 1'
#
loop_
_entity.id
_entity.type
_entity.pdbx_description
1 polymer ?
#
loop_
_entity_poly.entity_id
_entity_poly.type
_entity_poly.pdbx_seq_one_letter_code
_entity_poly.pdbx_strand_id
1 'polypeptide(L)'
;MREVVRAMSAVAAAYAAMGVVAMSGLLLLGADGVARLAVATVTMAGGGGIDVTGELPQAQRLGASLHGGLDVMPLGVSLAGVLVLVVALRRPAASPRALVVRLGTAAVAFPAVLTLSASAGHGRLALGRPCVHGPYGLSGCATDDRAPAGGLTLDYHPDLGRTLLGGLVWVLVVLALVALLQCRPDARALRLPAALSWMRPAVSVSATVILCAALAVEAAGLLVALVHGPKAAGAVVLVAPNAAFAAFGMGIGVPWSAARSTPGGPVAMTGIAHGQAWLPPIAFAVTTLAVIGVLTAARTPVPPGVAWRRVRAARLGLPLGVLSAGMTAAAGASAHLGVSVFGFAVTVLGLRCDGDILVALALGSAAGAVAGTTGCLLLDLGRQATTDRVRTAWNSRKTPTV
;
A
#
# COMPACT_ATOMS: atom_id res chain seq x y z
N MET A 1 -28.70 -16.35 2.27
CA MET A 1 -28.69 -15.61 3.55
C MET A 1 -27.39 -15.78 4.35
N ARG A 2 -26.97 -17.01 4.73
CA ARG A 2 -25.72 -17.22 5.54
C ARG A 2 -24.46 -16.59 4.95
N GLU A 3 -24.21 -16.74 3.65
CA GLU A 3 -23.02 -16.16 2.99
C GLU A 3 -23.07 -14.64 2.89
N VAL A 4 -24.27 -14.06 2.73
CA VAL A 4 -24.48 -12.61 2.74
C VAL A 4 -24.14 -12.04 4.12
N VAL A 5 -24.67 -12.63 5.20
CA VAL A 5 -24.38 -12.21 6.57
C VAL A 5 -22.89 -12.29 6.87
N ARG A 6 -22.21 -13.37 6.44
CA ARG A 6 -20.77 -13.51 6.60
C ARG A 6 -19.99 -12.43 5.85
N ALA A 7 -20.36 -12.14 4.59
CA ALA A 7 -19.73 -11.08 3.82
C ALA A 7 -19.93 -9.70 4.48
N MET A 8 -21.15 -9.39 4.90
CA MET A 8 -21.45 -8.15 5.63
C MET A 8 -20.67 -8.03 6.93
N SER A 9 -20.57 -9.12 7.71
CA SER A 9 -19.77 -9.13 8.94
C SER A 9 -18.27 -8.95 8.67
N ALA A 10 -17.76 -9.50 7.56
CA ALA A 10 -16.36 -9.35 7.17
C ALA A 10 -16.06 -7.91 6.72
N VAL A 11 -16.96 -7.29 5.94
CA VAL A 11 -16.88 -5.89 5.53
C VAL A 11 -16.96 -4.97 6.74
N ALA A 12 -17.91 -5.19 7.65
CA ALA A 12 -18.05 -4.41 8.88
C ALA A 12 -16.79 -4.52 9.76
N ALA A 13 -16.25 -5.72 9.94
CA ALA A 13 -15.02 -5.93 10.71
C ALA A 13 -13.81 -5.25 10.05
N ALA A 14 -13.68 -5.33 8.72
CA ALA A 14 -12.62 -4.67 7.99
C ALA A 14 -12.72 -3.14 8.11
N TYR A 15 -13.91 -2.57 7.91
CA TYR A 15 -14.16 -1.15 8.04
C TYR A 15 -13.88 -0.65 9.48
N ALA A 16 -14.31 -1.41 10.49
CA ALA A 16 -14.01 -1.09 11.89
C ALA A 16 -12.50 -1.11 12.19
N ALA A 17 -11.77 -2.10 11.66
CA ALA A 17 -10.31 -2.16 11.81
C ALA A 17 -9.60 -0.97 11.16
N MET A 18 -10.04 -0.57 9.95
CA MET A 18 -9.55 0.65 9.30
C MET A 18 -9.82 1.88 10.19
N GLY A 19 -11.04 2.00 10.73
CA GLY A 19 -11.41 3.09 11.64
C GLY A 19 -10.54 3.14 12.90
N VAL A 20 -10.28 1.99 13.54
CA VAL A 20 -9.40 1.91 14.72
C VAL A 20 -7.99 2.39 14.39
N VAL A 21 -7.38 1.89 13.32
CA VAL A 21 -6.02 2.30 12.91
C VAL A 21 -5.97 3.79 12.56
N ALA A 22 -6.96 4.29 11.83
CA ALA A 22 -7.06 5.71 11.49
C ALA A 22 -7.18 6.58 12.75
N MET A 23 -8.10 6.25 13.66
CA MET A 23 -8.29 6.97 14.92
C MET A 23 -7.03 6.93 15.79
N SER A 24 -6.40 5.76 15.95
CA SER A 24 -5.16 5.63 16.71
C SER A 24 -4.03 6.47 16.12
N GLY A 25 -3.83 6.44 14.81
CA GLY A 25 -2.83 7.25 14.13
C GLY A 25 -3.08 8.76 14.31
N LEU A 26 -4.33 9.20 14.14
CA LEU A 26 -4.73 10.60 14.28
C LEU A 26 -4.65 11.10 15.73
N LEU A 27 -5.04 10.28 16.72
CA LEU A 27 -4.89 10.59 18.14
C LEU A 27 -3.42 10.78 18.52
N LEU A 28 -2.55 9.88 18.05
CA LEU A 28 -1.12 9.96 18.27
C LEU A 28 -0.48 11.20 17.62
N LEU A 29 -1.04 11.65 16.50
CA LEU A 29 -0.65 12.91 15.84
C LEU A 29 -1.20 14.17 16.54
N GLY A 30 -2.16 14.02 17.47
CA GLY A 30 -2.82 15.14 18.14
C GLY A 30 -3.83 15.86 17.26
N ALA A 31 -4.51 15.14 16.36
CA ALA A 31 -5.52 15.73 15.49
C ALA A 31 -6.80 16.09 16.25
N ASP A 32 -7.34 17.28 16.01
CA ASP A 32 -8.63 17.70 16.52
C ASP A 32 -9.79 17.07 15.72
N GLY A 33 -10.88 16.67 16.38
CA GLY A 33 -12.04 16.12 15.67
C GLY A 33 -11.79 14.73 15.05
N VAL A 34 -10.99 13.91 15.74
CA VAL A 34 -10.53 12.57 15.33
C VAL A 34 -11.60 11.71 14.66
N ALA A 35 -12.84 11.69 15.17
CA ALA A 35 -13.89 10.83 14.61
C ALA A 35 -14.19 11.14 13.13
N ARG A 36 -14.34 12.43 12.77
CA ARG A 36 -14.63 12.84 11.39
C ARG A 36 -13.40 12.70 10.50
N LEU A 37 -12.22 13.07 11.01
CA LEU A 37 -10.97 12.88 10.30
C LEU A 37 -10.65 11.41 10.05
N ALA A 38 -11.01 10.51 10.96
CA ALA A 38 -10.86 9.07 10.78
C ALA A 38 -11.75 8.56 9.64
N VAL A 39 -13.00 9.01 9.54
CA VAL A 39 -13.86 8.68 8.39
C VAL A 39 -13.25 9.15 7.08
N ALA A 40 -12.73 10.38 7.04
CA ALA A 40 -12.06 10.91 5.85
C ALA A 40 -10.78 10.13 5.50
N THR A 41 -10.01 9.73 6.51
CA THR A 41 -8.79 8.93 6.37
C THR A 41 -9.10 7.51 5.88
N VAL A 42 -10.15 6.88 6.39
CA VAL A 42 -10.64 5.56 5.92
C VAL A 42 -11.15 5.67 4.48
N THR A 43 -11.80 6.78 4.13
CA THR A 43 -12.25 7.07 2.76
C THR A 43 -11.08 7.14 1.79
N MET A 44 -10.03 7.89 2.14
CA MET A 44 -8.78 7.93 1.37
C MET A 44 -8.07 6.57 1.31
N ALA A 45 -8.06 5.82 2.42
CA ALA A 45 -7.45 4.49 2.49
C ALA A 45 -8.09 3.48 1.53
N GLY A 46 -9.38 3.66 1.25
CA GLY A 46 -10.16 2.90 0.27
C GLY A 46 -9.99 3.39 -1.17
N GLY A 47 -9.15 4.39 -1.44
CA GLY A 47 -8.92 4.95 -2.77
C GLY A 47 -9.79 6.16 -3.14
N GLY A 48 -10.52 6.73 -2.16
CA GLY A 48 -11.21 8.02 -2.33
C GLY A 48 -10.25 9.22 -2.30
N GLY A 49 -10.77 10.39 -2.66
CA GLY A 49 -10.05 11.67 -2.56
C GLY A 49 -10.79 12.64 -1.65
N ILE A 50 -10.07 13.63 -1.12
CA ILE A 50 -10.65 14.70 -0.31
C ILE A 50 -10.40 16.02 -1.02
N ASP A 51 -11.48 16.74 -1.31
CA ASP A 51 -11.43 18.13 -1.73
C ASP A 51 -11.45 19.03 -0.50
N VAL A 52 -10.72 20.13 -0.60
CA VAL A 52 -10.52 21.07 0.50
C VAL A 52 -10.85 22.46 -0.02
N THR A 53 -11.71 23.17 0.70
CA THR A 53 -12.14 24.52 0.37
C THR A 53 -11.95 25.42 1.58
N GLY A 54 -11.74 26.71 1.36
CA GLY A 54 -11.55 27.63 2.48
C GLY A 54 -11.84 29.08 2.10
N GLU A 55 -12.28 29.83 3.10
CA GLU A 55 -12.48 31.26 2.99
C GLU A 55 -11.44 31.98 3.83
N LEU A 56 -10.70 32.90 3.20
CA LEU A 56 -9.87 33.86 3.92
C LEU A 56 -10.71 35.13 4.12
N PRO A 57 -11.00 35.57 5.36
CA PRO A 57 -11.88 36.71 5.61
C PRO A 57 -11.50 38.00 4.89
N GLN A 58 -10.19 38.22 4.65
CA GLN A 58 -9.69 39.35 3.86
C GLN A 58 -9.75 39.11 2.34
N ALA A 59 -9.64 37.87 1.88
CA ALA A 59 -9.63 37.53 0.46
C ALA A 59 -11.06 37.39 -0.11
N GLN A 60 -12.06 37.08 0.74
CA GLN A 60 -13.47 37.05 0.36
C GLN A 60 -13.97 38.42 -0.13
N ARG A 61 -13.44 39.52 0.44
CA ARG A 61 -13.71 40.89 -0.05
C ARG A 61 -13.21 41.14 -1.48
N LEU A 62 -12.28 40.31 -1.96
CA LEU A 62 -11.70 40.36 -3.30
C LEU A 62 -12.25 39.25 -4.22
N GLY A 63 -13.26 38.49 -3.77
CA GLY A 63 -13.82 37.37 -4.54
C GLY A 63 -12.87 36.17 -4.66
N ALA A 64 -11.89 36.05 -3.75
CA ALA A 64 -10.91 34.98 -3.74
C ALA A 64 -11.36 33.79 -2.86
N SER A 65 -11.22 32.58 -3.38
CA SER A 65 -11.58 31.32 -2.71
C SER A 65 -10.39 30.35 -2.70
N LEU A 66 -10.16 29.67 -1.58
CA LEU A 66 -9.15 28.62 -1.51
C LEU A 66 -9.77 27.30 -1.97
N HIS A 67 -9.08 26.61 -2.87
CA HIS A 67 -9.43 25.28 -3.34
C HIS A 67 -8.20 24.41 -3.30
N GLY A 68 -8.36 23.17 -2.88
CA GLY A 68 -7.27 22.22 -2.80
C GLY A 68 -7.79 20.80 -2.82
N GLY A 69 -6.87 19.86 -2.90
CA GLY A 69 -7.17 18.45 -2.86
C GLY A 69 -6.05 17.69 -2.18
N LEU A 70 -6.43 16.66 -1.44
CA LEU A 70 -5.52 15.71 -0.83
C LEU A 70 -5.77 14.32 -1.42
N ASP A 71 -4.72 13.78 -2.03
CA ASP A 71 -4.69 12.51 -2.72
C ASP A 71 -3.52 11.69 -2.16
N VAL A 72 -3.77 11.05 -1.02
CA VAL A 72 -2.83 10.15 -0.37
C VAL A 72 -3.61 8.95 0.13
N MET A 73 -3.18 7.74 -0.23
CA MET A 73 -3.78 6.53 0.32
C MET A 73 -3.01 6.12 1.58
N PRO A 74 -3.51 6.35 2.82
CA PRO A 74 -2.83 5.94 4.04
C PRO A 74 -2.80 4.40 4.12
N LEU A 75 -1.69 3.81 3.69
CA LEU A 75 -1.61 2.37 3.47
C LEU A 75 -1.65 1.57 4.77
N GLY A 76 -1.26 2.13 5.91
CA GLY A 76 -1.46 1.42 7.20
C GLY A 76 -2.93 1.15 7.51
N VAL A 77 -3.79 2.14 7.26
CA VAL A 77 -5.24 2.00 7.38
C VAL A 77 -5.76 1.00 6.35
N SER A 78 -5.31 1.12 5.10
CA SER A 78 -5.68 0.21 4.00
C SER A 78 -5.32 -1.25 4.31
N LEU A 79 -4.09 -1.50 4.76
CA LEU A 79 -3.57 -2.83 5.09
C LEU A 79 -4.33 -3.49 6.25
N ALA A 80 -4.75 -2.73 7.26
CA ALA A 80 -5.59 -3.25 8.33
C ALA A 80 -6.91 -3.81 7.78
N GLY A 81 -7.55 -3.07 6.87
CA GLY A 81 -8.74 -3.52 6.14
C GLY A 81 -8.48 -4.77 5.30
N VAL A 82 -7.39 -4.79 4.52
CA VAL A 82 -6.98 -5.94 3.71
C VAL A 82 -6.81 -7.19 4.58
N LEU A 83 -6.06 -7.09 5.68
CA LEU A 83 -5.73 -8.22 6.55
C LEU A 83 -7.00 -8.84 7.14
N VAL A 84 -7.89 -8.01 7.71
CA VAL A 84 -9.15 -8.47 8.30
C VAL A 84 -10.05 -9.08 7.23
N LEU A 85 -10.21 -8.43 6.07
CA LEU A 85 -11.06 -8.94 5.00
C LEU A 85 -10.53 -10.27 4.45
N VAL A 86 -9.22 -10.38 4.26
CA VAL A 86 -8.57 -11.63 3.82
C VAL A 86 -8.78 -12.74 4.84
N VAL A 87 -8.55 -12.51 6.13
CA VAL A 87 -8.73 -13.52 7.18
C VAL A 87 -10.19 -13.94 7.30
N ALA A 88 -11.13 -12.98 7.30
CA ALA A 88 -12.55 -13.24 7.44
C ALA A 88 -13.13 -14.03 6.25
N LEU A 89 -12.68 -13.71 5.02
CA LEU A 89 -13.19 -14.34 3.80
C LEU A 89 -12.47 -15.64 3.42
N ARG A 90 -11.30 -15.93 3.99
CA ARG A 90 -10.48 -17.13 3.69
C ARG A 90 -11.17 -18.47 4.01
N ARG A 91 -12.26 -18.48 4.78
CA ARG A 91 -12.97 -19.72 5.15
C ARG A 91 -13.50 -20.43 3.89
N PRO A 92 -13.34 -21.76 3.79
CA PRO A 92 -13.81 -22.51 2.63
C PRO A 92 -15.33 -22.32 2.44
N ALA A 93 -15.74 -22.05 1.21
CA ALA A 93 -17.16 -22.00 0.86
C ALA A 93 -17.69 -23.42 0.63
N ALA A 94 -18.96 -23.66 1.01
CA ALA A 94 -19.61 -24.96 0.80
C ALA A 94 -19.83 -25.30 -0.69
N SER A 95 -19.89 -24.28 -1.57
CA SER A 95 -20.07 -24.45 -3.01
C SER A 95 -19.49 -23.27 -3.80
N PRO A 96 -19.25 -23.41 -5.12
CA PRO A 96 -18.85 -22.31 -6.00
C PRO A 96 -19.84 -21.13 -5.97
N ARG A 97 -21.15 -21.42 -5.98
CA ARG A 97 -22.20 -20.40 -5.90
C ARG A 97 -22.14 -19.63 -4.59
N ALA A 98 -21.90 -20.32 -3.46
CA ALA A 98 -21.73 -19.68 -2.16
C ALA A 98 -20.53 -18.71 -2.16
N LEU A 99 -19.42 -19.09 -2.81
CA LEU A 99 -18.26 -18.22 -2.95
C LEU A 99 -18.57 -16.98 -3.81
N VAL A 100 -19.24 -17.14 -4.96
CA VAL A 100 -19.64 -16.02 -5.81
C VAL A 100 -20.56 -15.06 -5.06
N VAL A 101 -21.57 -15.57 -4.34
CA VAL A 101 -22.47 -14.74 -3.54
C VAL A 101 -21.68 -13.99 -2.46
N ARG A 102 -20.75 -14.66 -1.77
CA ARG A 102 -19.95 -14.04 -0.72
C ARG A 102 -19.04 -12.93 -1.26
N LEU A 103 -18.30 -13.20 -2.33
CA LEU A 103 -17.40 -12.22 -2.96
C LEU A 103 -18.19 -11.08 -3.60
N GLY A 104 -19.29 -11.38 -4.29
CA GLY A 104 -20.17 -10.37 -4.89
C GLY A 104 -20.83 -9.48 -3.84
N THR A 105 -21.26 -10.04 -2.71
CA THR A 105 -21.79 -9.25 -1.59
C THR A 105 -20.73 -8.31 -1.04
N ALA A 106 -19.50 -8.80 -0.81
CA ALA A 106 -18.40 -7.95 -0.33
C ALA A 106 -18.04 -6.83 -1.33
N ALA A 107 -18.06 -7.14 -2.64
CA ALA A 107 -17.77 -6.19 -3.70
C ALA A 107 -18.77 -5.02 -3.78
N VAL A 108 -20.03 -5.25 -3.39
CA VAL A 108 -21.06 -4.20 -3.32
C VAL A 108 -21.08 -3.53 -1.95
N ALA A 109 -21.01 -4.30 -0.87
CA ALA A 109 -21.16 -3.78 0.49
C ALA A 109 -20.02 -2.86 0.92
N PHE A 110 -18.78 -3.17 0.54
CA PHE A 110 -17.62 -2.36 0.92
C PHE A 110 -17.66 -0.94 0.36
N PRO A 111 -17.77 -0.72 -0.98
CA PRO A 111 -17.88 0.63 -1.51
C PRO A 111 -19.15 1.34 -1.02
N ALA A 112 -20.27 0.63 -0.83
CA ALA A 112 -21.48 1.23 -0.27
C ALA A 112 -21.26 1.78 1.16
N VAL A 113 -20.63 1.00 2.05
CA VAL A 113 -20.31 1.45 3.42
C VAL A 113 -19.31 2.61 3.40
N LEU A 114 -18.29 2.56 2.53
CA LEU A 114 -17.34 3.66 2.36
C LEU A 114 -18.03 4.95 1.90
N THR A 115 -18.80 4.91 0.82
CA THR A 115 -19.49 6.09 0.28
C THR A 115 -20.54 6.64 1.25
N LEU A 116 -21.28 5.77 1.94
CA LEU A 116 -22.24 6.19 2.97
C LEU A 116 -21.53 6.91 4.11
N SER A 117 -20.40 6.38 4.58
CA SER A 117 -19.63 7.00 5.66
C SER A 117 -18.97 8.31 5.19
N ALA A 118 -18.44 8.33 3.96
CA ALA A 118 -17.85 9.51 3.34
C ALA A 118 -18.83 10.69 3.28
N SER A 119 -20.13 10.43 3.04
CA SER A 119 -21.16 11.48 3.06
C SER A 119 -21.28 12.19 4.42
N ALA A 120 -21.02 11.46 5.51
CA ALA A 120 -20.99 12.01 6.87
C ALA A 120 -19.60 12.56 7.27
N GLY A 121 -18.58 12.34 6.44
CA GLY A 121 -17.18 12.67 6.69
C GLY A 121 -16.79 14.10 6.36
N HIS A 122 -17.72 15.05 6.28
CA HIS A 122 -17.40 16.45 6.05
C HIS A 122 -17.04 17.16 7.37
N GLY A 123 -16.05 18.03 7.33
CA GLY A 123 -15.60 18.72 8.53
C GLY A 123 -14.72 19.92 8.25
N ARG A 124 -14.24 20.51 9.35
CA ARG A 124 -13.31 21.63 9.33
C ARG A 124 -11.97 21.17 9.85
N LEU A 125 -10.92 21.49 9.10
CA LEU A 125 -9.53 21.30 9.50
C LEU A 125 -8.95 22.67 9.81
N ALA A 126 -8.55 22.88 11.06
CA ALA A 126 -7.78 24.07 11.43
C ALA A 126 -6.31 23.80 11.16
N LEU A 127 -5.72 24.50 10.20
CA LEU A 127 -4.28 24.50 9.99
C LEU A 127 -3.64 25.59 10.86
N GLY A 128 -2.67 25.18 11.66
CA GLY A 128 -1.78 26.11 12.35
C GLY A 128 -0.97 26.95 11.36
N ARG A 129 -0.41 28.07 11.81
CA ARG A 129 0.44 28.92 10.95
C ARG A 129 1.60 28.09 10.39
N PRO A 130 1.81 28.05 9.05
CA PRO A 130 2.95 27.37 8.47
C PRO A 130 4.23 28.11 8.87
N CYS A 131 5.13 27.42 9.58
CA CYS A 131 6.47 27.93 9.90
C CYS A 131 7.49 27.29 8.95
N VAL A 132 8.36 28.11 8.35
CA VAL A 132 9.43 27.64 7.45
C VAL A 132 10.72 27.46 8.27
N HIS A 133 10.87 26.35 9.00
CA HIS A 133 12.13 26.05 9.68
C HIS A 133 12.58 24.60 9.49
N GLY A 134 13.32 24.36 8.41
CA GLY A 134 14.05 23.12 8.16
C GLY A 134 14.20 22.85 6.64
N PRO A 135 15.25 22.12 6.21
CA PRO A 135 15.50 21.82 4.80
C PRO A 135 14.35 21.07 4.09
N TYR A 136 13.40 20.51 4.85
CA TYR A 136 12.24 19.79 4.33
C TYR A 136 10.90 20.51 4.52
N GLY A 137 10.89 21.72 5.09
CA GLY A 137 9.73 22.63 5.09
C GLY A 137 8.40 22.09 5.63
N LEU A 138 8.43 21.07 6.50
CA LEU A 138 7.24 20.40 7.08
C LEU A 138 7.36 20.11 8.59
N SER A 139 8.28 20.78 9.29
CA SER A 139 8.29 20.82 10.76
C SER A 139 7.20 21.79 11.23
N GLY A 140 6.13 21.25 11.83
CA GLY A 140 5.22 22.07 12.62
C GLY A 140 5.99 22.78 13.71
N CYS A 141 5.72 24.08 13.92
CA CYS A 141 6.20 24.78 15.11
C CYS A 141 5.77 23.98 16.35
N ALA A 142 6.70 23.68 17.25
CA ALA A 142 6.36 23.40 18.63
C ALA A 142 5.79 24.70 19.21
N THR A 143 4.48 24.90 19.06
CA THR A 143 3.78 25.93 19.81
C THR A 143 3.49 25.36 21.18
N ASP A 144 3.90 26.09 22.22
CA ASP A 144 3.26 26.03 23.54
C ASP A 144 1.73 25.85 23.40
N ASP A 145 1.12 25.22 24.40
CA ASP A 145 -0.29 24.76 24.50
C ASP A 145 -1.41 25.83 24.33
N ARG A 146 -1.17 26.92 23.61
CA ARG A 146 -2.17 27.92 23.23
C ARG A 146 -2.26 28.02 21.72
N ALA A 147 -3.40 27.55 21.19
CA ALA A 147 -3.79 27.69 19.78
C ALA A 147 -3.55 29.15 19.30
N PRO A 148 -2.81 29.38 18.20
CA PRO A 148 -2.53 30.73 17.76
C PRO A 148 -3.79 31.34 17.12
N ALA A 149 -4.18 32.50 17.63
CA ALA A 149 -5.13 33.40 16.98
C ALA A 149 -4.62 33.75 15.57
N GLY A 150 -5.24 33.16 14.53
CA GLY A 150 -4.90 33.39 13.12
C GLY A 150 -4.72 32.14 12.25
N GLY A 151 -5.25 30.97 12.64
CA GLY A 151 -5.22 29.74 11.84
C GLY A 151 -6.12 29.78 10.60
N LEU A 152 -5.74 29.05 9.55
CA LEU A 152 -6.54 28.87 8.35
C LEU A 152 -7.51 27.70 8.58
N THR A 153 -8.82 27.96 8.56
CA THR A 153 -9.83 26.89 8.61
C THR A 153 -10.22 26.48 7.21
N LEU A 154 -10.05 25.20 6.91
CA LEU A 154 -10.43 24.59 5.64
C LEU A 154 -11.59 23.63 5.85
N ASP A 155 -12.66 23.80 5.09
CA ASP A 155 -13.75 22.84 4.97
C ASP A 155 -13.31 21.72 4.01
N TYR A 156 -13.35 20.47 4.47
CA TYR A 156 -13.02 19.31 3.64
C TYR A 156 -14.25 18.48 3.30
N HIS A 157 -14.30 17.99 2.07
CA HIS A 157 -15.38 17.19 1.54
C HIS A 157 -14.84 15.96 0.79
N PRO A 158 -15.26 14.75 1.14
CA PRO A 158 -14.90 13.56 0.37
C PRO A 158 -15.57 13.56 -1.02
N ASP A 159 -14.81 13.24 -2.07
CA ASP A 159 -15.38 13.01 -3.40
C ASP A 159 -16.08 11.63 -3.40
N LEU A 160 -17.41 11.64 -3.40
CA LEU A 160 -18.22 10.42 -3.34
C LEU A 160 -18.07 9.54 -4.58
N GLY A 161 -17.92 10.14 -5.76
CA GLY A 161 -17.79 9.41 -7.03
C GLY A 161 -16.45 8.68 -7.09
N ARG A 162 -15.37 9.39 -6.76
CA ARG A 162 -14.04 8.80 -6.64
C ARG A 162 -13.97 7.78 -5.52
N THR A 163 -14.63 8.03 -4.39
CA THR A 163 -14.70 7.07 -3.26
C THR A 163 -15.38 5.77 -3.67
N LEU A 164 -16.48 5.84 -4.42
CA LEU A 164 -17.20 4.66 -4.90
C LEU A 164 -16.32 3.83 -5.85
N LEU A 165 -15.70 4.48 -6.84
CA LEU A 165 -14.83 3.82 -7.82
C LEU A 165 -13.56 3.27 -7.17
N GLY A 166 -12.89 4.07 -6.34
CA GLY A 166 -11.70 3.67 -5.58
C GLY A 166 -12.00 2.50 -4.67
N GLY A 167 -13.09 2.57 -3.89
CA GLY A 167 -13.52 1.50 -2.99
C GLY A 167 -13.86 0.20 -3.73
N LEU A 168 -14.47 0.31 -4.92
CA LEU A 168 -14.74 -0.84 -5.77
C LEU A 168 -13.45 -1.47 -6.31
N VAL A 169 -12.53 -0.66 -6.84
CA VAL A 169 -11.23 -1.15 -7.34
C VAL A 169 -10.44 -1.81 -6.20
N TRP A 170 -10.37 -1.15 -5.04
CA TRP A 170 -9.70 -1.65 -3.84
C TRP A 170 -10.26 -3.02 -3.43
N VAL A 171 -11.58 -3.14 -3.28
CA VAL A 171 -12.18 -4.40 -2.82
C VAL A 171 -11.99 -5.50 -3.87
N LEU A 172 -12.08 -5.20 -5.17
CA LEU A 172 -11.83 -6.17 -6.22
C LEU A 172 -10.39 -6.71 -6.18
N VAL A 173 -9.38 -5.86 -5.92
CA VAL A 173 -7.99 -6.29 -5.73
C VAL A 173 -7.86 -7.23 -4.53
N VAL A 174 -8.49 -6.89 -3.39
CA VAL A 174 -8.45 -7.75 -2.19
C VAL A 174 -9.19 -9.07 -2.42
N LEU A 175 -10.35 -9.05 -3.07
CA LEU A 175 -11.12 -10.26 -3.40
C LEU A 175 -10.38 -11.14 -4.41
N ALA A 176 -9.64 -10.56 -5.36
CA ALA A 176 -8.75 -11.31 -6.25
C ALA A 176 -7.65 -12.02 -5.44
N LEU A 177 -7.02 -11.32 -4.48
CA LEU A 177 -6.05 -11.94 -3.57
C LEU A 177 -6.67 -13.09 -2.76
N VAL A 178 -7.87 -12.89 -2.21
CA VAL A 178 -8.62 -13.92 -1.47
C VAL A 178 -8.93 -15.13 -2.37
N ALA A 179 -9.38 -14.90 -3.60
CA ALA A 179 -9.66 -15.96 -4.57
C ALA A 179 -8.40 -16.77 -4.90
N LEU A 180 -7.26 -16.09 -5.13
CA LEU A 180 -5.97 -16.74 -5.40
C LEU A 180 -5.48 -17.59 -4.22
N LEU A 181 -5.72 -17.14 -2.99
CA LEU A 181 -5.36 -17.86 -1.76
C LEU A 181 -6.27 -19.08 -1.50
N GLN A 182 -7.53 -19.03 -1.91
CA GLN A 182 -8.50 -20.11 -1.73
C GLN A 182 -8.44 -21.17 -2.84
N CYS A 183 -7.96 -20.82 -4.03
CA CYS A 183 -7.77 -21.77 -5.11
C CYS A 183 -6.68 -22.78 -4.71
N ARG A 184 -7.09 -23.98 -4.28
CA ARG A 184 -6.21 -25.15 -4.12
C ARG A 184 -6.31 -26.08 -5.33
N PRO A 185 -5.25 -26.83 -5.69
CA PRO A 185 -5.28 -27.78 -6.81
C PRO A 185 -6.45 -28.78 -6.70
N ASP A 186 -6.78 -29.19 -5.48
CA ASP A 186 -7.81 -30.19 -5.20
C ASP A 186 -9.21 -29.59 -4.95
N ALA A 187 -9.29 -28.26 -4.76
CA ALA A 187 -10.54 -27.59 -4.44
C ALA A 187 -11.32 -27.21 -5.70
N ARG A 188 -12.38 -27.97 -5.99
CA ARG A 188 -13.33 -27.77 -7.10
C ARG A 188 -14.07 -26.41 -7.11
N ALA A 189 -13.87 -25.56 -6.10
CA ALA A 189 -14.74 -24.41 -5.82
C ALA A 189 -14.57 -23.23 -6.79
N LEU A 190 -13.39 -23.05 -7.40
CA LEU A 190 -13.16 -21.96 -8.36
C LEU A 190 -12.14 -22.41 -9.42
N ARG A 191 -12.60 -22.73 -10.63
CA ARG A 191 -11.72 -22.96 -11.78
C ARG A 191 -11.34 -21.61 -12.36
N LEU A 192 -10.18 -21.08 -11.94
CA LEU A 192 -9.56 -19.94 -12.61
C LEU A 192 -9.28 -20.30 -14.08
N PRO A 193 -9.35 -19.33 -15.00
CA PRO A 193 -8.83 -19.50 -16.35
C PRO A 193 -7.42 -20.08 -16.31
N ALA A 194 -7.07 -20.97 -17.25
CA ALA A 194 -5.79 -21.67 -17.26
C ALA A 194 -4.57 -20.73 -17.18
N ALA A 195 -4.69 -19.51 -17.73
CA ALA A 195 -3.67 -18.48 -17.63
C ALA A 195 -3.44 -17.98 -16.17
N LEU A 196 -4.50 -17.82 -15.39
CA LEU A 196 -4.43 -17.32 -14.00
C LEU A 196 -3.99 -18.41 -13.01
N SER A 197 -4.39 -19.67 -13.24
CA SER A 197 -3.92 -20.79 -12.40
C SER A 197 -2.40 -20.99 -12.50
N TRP A 198 -1.81 -20.63 -13.65
CA TRP A 198 -0.38 -20.69 -13.91
C TRP A 198 0.44 -19.65 -13.13
N MET A 199 -0.11 -18.45 -12.94
CA MET A 199 0.53 -17.33 -12.22
C MET A 199 0.25 -17.35 -10.71
N ARG A 200 -0.72 -18.16 -10.26
CA ARG A 200 -1.19 -18.19 -8.85
C ARG A 200 -0.06 -18.32 -7.82
N PRO A 201 0.92 -19.25 -7.94
CA PRO A 201 1.98 -19.37 -6.93
C PRO A 201 2.82 -18.10 -6.82
N ALA A 202 3.14 -17.49 -7.96
CA ALA A 202 3.92 -16.25 -8.02
C ALA A 202 3.14 -15.09 -7.40
N VAL A 203 1.89 -14.85 -7.83
CA VAL A 203 1.07 -13.75 -7.30
C VAL A 203 0.86 -13.90 -5.80
N SER A 204 0.52 -15.10 -5.32
CA SER A 204 0.27 -15.35 -3.90
C SER A 204 1.53 -15.16 -3.05
N VAL A 205 2.69 -15.64 -3.52
CA VAL A 205 3.96 -15.46 -2.82
C VAL A 205 4.35 -13.98 -2.81
N SER A 206 4.34 -13.32 -3.96
CA SER A 206 4.71 -11.91 -4.07
C SER A 206 3.84 -11.03 -3.17
N ALA A 207 2.52 -11.18 -3.23
CA ALA A 207 1.60 -10.44 -2.36
C ALA A 207 1.87 -10.73 -0.87
N THR A 208 2.06 -11.98 -0.49
CA THR A 208 2.31 -12.34 0.92
C THR A 208 3.63 -11.74 1.42
N VAL A 209 4.72 -11.87 0.65
CA VAL A 209 6.04 -11.38 1.05
C VAL A 209 6.06 -9.86 1.11
N ILE A 210 5.46 -9.16 0.13
CA ILE A 210 5.36 -7.70 0.13
C ILE A 210 4.55 -7.21 1.34
N LEU A 211 3.42 -7.86 1.65
CA LEU A 211 2.62 -7.53 2.83
C LEU A 211 3.41 -7.74 4.13
N CYS A 212 4.11 -8.87 4.26
CA CYS A 212 4.98 -9.13 5.41
C CYS A 212 6.13 -8.12 5.51
N ALA A 213 6.72 -7.72 4.38
CA ALA A 213 7.79 -6.72 4.34
C ALA A 213 7.28 -5.34 4.78
N ALA A 214 6.09 -4.93 4.32
CA ALA A 214 5.47 -3.68 4.75
C ALA A 214 5.17 -3.68 6.26
N LEU A 215 4.62 -4.78 6.80
CA LEU A 215 4.39 -4.94 8.23
C LEU A 215 5.69 -4.95 9.04
N ALA A 216 6.77 -5.52 8.49
CA ALA A 216 8.08 -5.48 9.14
C ALA A 216 8.66 -4.06 9.19
N VAL A 217 8.47 -3.27 8.13
CA VAL A 217 8.85 -1.84 8.11
C VAL A 217 8.01 -1.05 9.11
N GLU A 218 6.71 -1.31 9.21
CA GLU A 218 5.83 -0.68 10.19
C GLU A 218 6.27 -1.01 11.64
N ALA A 219 6.54 -2.29 11.94
CA ALA A 219 7.04 -2.72 13.24
C ALA A 219 8.39 -2.08 13.59
N ALA A 220 9.33 -2.03 12.64
CA ALA A 220 10.61 -1.35 12.83
C ALA A 220 10.43 0.16 13.06
N GLY A 221 9.52 0.80 12.31
CA GLY A 221 9.17 2.20 12.50
C GLY A 221 8.57 2.47 13.88
N LEU A 222 7.73 1.56 14.39
CA LEU A 222 7.14 1.68 15.73
C LEU A 222 8.21 1.58 16.82
N LEU A 223 9.22 0.72 16.65
CA LEU A 223 10.37 0.66 17.56
C LEU A 223 11.17 1.97 17.55
N VAL A 224 11.37 2.58 16.38
CA VAL A 224 12.01 3.90 16.28
C VAL A 224 11.14 4.99 16.93
N ALA A 225 9.82 4.90 16.78
CA ALA A 225 8.89 5.84 17.37
C ALA A 225 8.88 5.83 18.90
N LEU A 226 9.30 4.73 19.56
CA LEU A 226 9.49 4.69 21.01
C LEU A 226 10.49 5.76 21.51
N VAL A 227 11.44 6.15 20.66
CA VAL A 227 12.45 7.19 20.96
C VAL A 227 12.02 8.58 20.51
N HIS A 228 11.16 8.66 19.49
CA HIS A 228 10.76 9.93 18.84
C HIS A 228 9.38 10.45 19.30
N GLY A 229 8.69 9.70 20.17
CA GLY A 229 7.44 10.11 20.80
C GLY A 229 6.17 9.71 20.03
N PRO A 230 4.99 10.02 20.58
CA PRO A 230 3.70 9.53 20.07
C PRO A 230 3.39 10.02 18.65
N LYS A 231 3.76 11.25 18.30
CA LYS A 231 3.55 11.79 16.93
C LYS A 231 4.28 10.97 15.87
N ALA A 232 5.49 10.48 16.18
CA ALA A 232 6.22 9.59 15.28
C ALA A 232 5.50 8.25 15.13
N ALA A 233 4.95 7.70 16.22
CA ALA A 233 4.16 6.46 16.16
C ALA A 233 2.90 6.64 15.30
N GLY A 234 2.19 7.77 15.46
CA GLY A 234 1.03 8.10 14.63
C GLY A 234 1.36 8.19 13.14
N ALA A 235 2.47 8.84 12.79
CA ALA A 235 2.94 8.92 11.41
C ALA A 235 3.32 7.55 10.84
N VAL A 236 4.02 6.72 11.62
CA VAL A 236 4.41 5.35 11.24
C VAL A 236 3.17 4.49 10.96
N VAL A 237 2.21 4.47 11.89
CA VAL A 237 0.97 3.68 11.75
C VAL A 237 0.20 4.04 10.48
N LEU A 238 0.22 5.31 10.06
CA LEU A 238 -0.55 5.76 8.89
C LEU A 238 0.20 5.54 7.57
N VAL A 239 1.52 5.81 7.53
CA VAL A 239 2.26 6.02 6.27
C VAL A 239 3.48 5.10 6.12
N ALA A 240 3.92 4.36 7.13
CA ALA A 240 5.08 3.46 6.99
C ALA A 240 4.94 2.45 5.84
N PRO A 241 3.75 1.88 5.56
CA PRO A 241 3.61 1.02 4.40
C PRO A 241 3.74 1.76 3.05
N ASN A 242 3.38 3.05 2.96
CA ASN A 242 3.69 3.88 1.79
C ASN A 242 5.20 4.01 1.60
N ALA A 243 5.93 4.26 2.69
CA ALA A 243 7.39 4.33 2.64
C ALA A 243 8.01 2.99 2.21
N ALA A 244 7.47 1.86 2.67
CA ALA A 244 7.94 0.53 2.25
C ALA A 244 7.73 0.30 0.74
N PHE A 245 6.56 0.66 0.22
CA PHE A 245 6.24 0.51 -1.21
C PHE A 245 7.10 1.44 -2.08
N ALA A 246 7.29 2.69 -1.65
CA ALA A 246 8.18 3.63 -2.32
C ALA A 246 9.64 3.14 -2.28
N ALA A 247 10.11 2.65 -1.13
CA ALA A 247 11.46 2.10 -0.96
C ALA A 247 11.69 0.87 -1.84
N PHE A 248 10.70 -0.01 -2.00
CA PHE A 248 10.79 -1.11 -2.95
C PHE A 248 10.98 -0.61 -4.39
N GLY A 249 10.15 0.34 -4.82
CA GLY A 249 10.25 0.96 -6.15
C GLY A 249 11.62 1.63 -6.38
N MET A 250 12.05 2.47 -5.44
CA MET A 250 13.38 3.10 -5.48
C MET A 250 14.51 2.06 -5.53
N GLY A 251 14.40 0.99 -4.76
CA GLY A 251 15.41 -0.07 -4.68
C GLY A 251 15.57 -0.88 -5.97
N ILE A 252 14.53 -0.99 -6.79
CA ILE A 252 14.61 -1.58 -8.14
C ILE A 252 14.94 -0.55 -9.23
N GLY A 253 15.14 0.72 -8.87
CA GLY A 253 15.53 1.80 -9.78
C GLY A 253 14.37 2.60 -10.39
N VAL A 254 13.14 2.50 -9.85
CA VAL A 254 12.03 3.36 -10.30
C VAL A 254 12.36 4.81 -9.96
N PRO A 255 12.27 5.74 -10.92
CA PRO A 255 12.48 7.16 -10.64
C PRO A 255 11.32 7.69 -9.81
N TRP A 256 11.65 8.32 -8.69
CA TRP A 256 10.71 9.03 -7.85
C TRP A 256 10.97 10.53 -7.94
N SER A 257 9.91 11.28 -8.15
CA SER A 257 9.93 12.73 -8.17
C SER A 257 9.22 13.25 -6.92
N ALA A 258 9.87 14.17 -6.21
CA ALA A 258 9.23 14.98 -5.19
C ALA A 258 9.37 16.44 -5.58
N ALA A 259 8.25 17.13 -5.72
CA ALA A 259 8.19 18.52 -6.12
C ALA A 259 7.31 19.31 -5.17
N ARG A 260 7.75 20.53 -4.86
CA ARG A 260 6.96 21.54 -4.18
C ARG A 260 6.58 22.63 -5.18
N SER A 261 5.30 22.82 -5.45
CA SER A 261 4.83 23.96 -6.23
C SER A 261 4.84 25.22 -5.37
N THR A 262 5.48 26.27 -5.87
CA THR A 262 5.52 27.61 -5.27
C THR A 262 5.06 28.64 -6.32
N PRO A 263 4.71 29.89 -5.94
CA PRO A 263 4.33 30.93 -6.91
C PRO A 263 5.38 31.19 -8.00
N GLY A 264 6.66 30.87 -7.76
CA GLY A 264 7.75 30.96 -8.74
C GLY A 264 7.94 29.72 -9.62
N GLY A 265 7.08 28.71 -9.51
CA GLY A 265 7.16 27.44 -10.23
C GLY A 265 7.45 26.23 -9.34
N PRO A 266 7.50 25.01 -9.92
CA PRO A 266 7.83 23.80 -9.21
C PRO A 266 9.31 23.78 -8.81
N VAL A 267 9.58 23.62 -7.53
CA VAL A 267 10.92 23.41 -6.97
C VAL A 267 11.06 21.93 -6.65
N ALA A 268 12.01 21.26 -7.31
CA ALA A 268 12.33 19.87 -7.00
C ALA A 268 12.84 19.76 -5.56
N MET A 269 12.27 18.83 -4.78
CA MET A 269 12.76 18.52 -3.44
C MET A 269 14.00 17.66 -3.59
N THR A 270 15.17 18.30 -3.69
CA THR A 270 16.48 17.65 -3.74
C THR A 270 16.79 17.03 -2.38
N GLY A 271 16.37 15.80 -2.16
CA GLY A 271 16.59 15.12 -0.87
C GLY A 271 16.34 13.61 -0.87
N ILE A 272 15.40 13.13 -1.70
CA ILE A 272 15.09 11.69 -1.76
C ILE A 272 16.18 10.91 -2.53
N ALA A 273 17.06 11.60 -3.26
CA ALA A 273 18.05 11.01 -4.17
C ALA A 273 19.49 11.56 -4.04
N HIS A 274 19.86 12.22 -2.93
CA HIS A 274 21.24 12.71 -2.73
C HIS A 274 21.91 12.04 -1.52
N GLY A 275 23.06 11.37 -1.72
CA GLY A 275 23.92 10.79 -0.67
C GLY A 275 23.91 9.25 -0.61
N GLN A 276 24.40 8.66 0.50
CA GLN A 276 24.43 7.20 0.77
C GLN A 276 23.04 6.57 1.05
N ALA A 277 21.96 7.35 0.96
CA ALA A 277 20.60 6.94 1.31
C ALA A 277 19.96 5.93 0.34
N TRP A 278 20.65 5.54 -0.75
CA TRP A 278 20.18 4.55 -1.72
C TRP A 278 20.41 3.10 -1.28
N LEU A 279 21.36 2.85 -0.37
CA LEU A 279 21.68 1.49 0.06
C LEU A 279 20.51 0.78 0.75
N PRO A 280 19.77 1.40 1.70
CA PRO A 280 18.67 0.71 2.37
C PRO A 280 17.51 0.34 1.43
N PRO A 281 17.01 1.21 0.53
CA PRO A 281 16.02 0.82 -0.48
C PRO A 281 16.48 -0.32 -1.38
N ILE A 282 17.73 -0.30 -1.86
CA ILE A 282 18.29 -1.38 -2.68
C ILE A 282 18.35 -2.69 -1.89
N ALA A 283 18.88 -2.67 -0.66
CA ALA A 283 18.94 -3.85 0.19
C ALA A 283 17.53 -4.42 0.45
N PHE A 284 16.56 -3.55 0.77
CA PHE A 284 15.17 -3.93 0.96
C PHE A 284 14.56 -4.60 -0.27
N ALA A 285 14.75 -4.02 -1.45
CA ALA A 285 14.27 -4.60 -2.71
C ALA A 285 14.94 -5.94 -3.02
N VAL A 286 16.27 -6.03 -2.91
CA VAL A 286 17.03 -7.27 -3.17
C VAL A 286 16.61 -8.40 -2.23
N THR A 287 16.51 -8.14 -0.93
CA THR A 287 16.08 -9.15 0.05
C THR A 287 14.64 -9.61 -0.23
N THR A 288 13.73 -8.66 -0.50
CA THR A 288 12.33 -8.97 -0.83
C THR A 288 12.23 -9.83 -2.09
N LEU A 289 12.93 -9.44 -3.16
CA LEU A 289 12.98 -10.18 -4.42
C LEU A 289 13.59 -11.58 -4.27
N ALA A 290 14.67 -11.71 -3.50
CA ALA A 290 15.29 -13.00 -3.24
C ALA A 290 14.32 -13.97 -2.55
N VAL A 291 13.60 -13.51 -1.51
CA VAL A 291 12.60 -14.31 -0.81
C VAL A 291 11.45 -14.70 -1.75
N ILE A 292 10.93 -13.76 -2.54
CA ILE A 292 9.87 -14.03 -3.51
C ILE A 292 10.32 -15.06 -4.54
N GLY A 293 11.53 -14.91 -5.09
CA GLY A 293 12.12 -15.81 -6.07
C GLY A 293 12.21 -17.24 -5.55
N VAL A 294 12.80 -17.43 -4.36
CA VAL A 294 12.97 -18.74 -3.73
C VAL A 294 11.61 -19.38 -3.40
N LEU A 295 10.69 -18.65 -2.76
CA LEU A 295 9.38 -19.20 -2.39
C LEU A 295 8.51 -19.53 -3.60
N THR A 296 8.56 -18.71 -4.65
CA THR A 296 7.85 -18.97 -5.92
C THR A 296 8.42 -20.22 -6.57
N ALA A 297 9.74 -20.35 -6.63
CA ALA A 297 10.41 -21.51 -7.18
C ALA A 297 10.09 -22.80 -6.38
N ALA A 298 9.95 -22.70 -5.06
CA ALA A 298 9.59 -23.83 -4.21
C ALA A 298 8.14 -24.30 -4.41
N ARG A 299 7.20 -23.36 -4.65
CA ARG A 299 5.77 -23.63 -4.79
C ARG A 299 5.32 -23.95 -6.22
N THR A 300 6.20 -23.84 -7.21
CA THR A 300 5.86 -24.04 -8.61
C THR A 300 6.18 -25.48 -9.06
N PRO A 301 5.20 -26.36 -9.31
CA PRO A 301 5.48 -27.69 -9.86
C PRO A 301 6.10 -27.57 -11.26
N VAL A 302 7.13 -28.37 -11.54
CA VAL A 302 7.84 -28.39 -12.83
C VAL A 302 7.83 -29.82 -13.39
N PRO A 303 7.33 -30.02 -14.61
CA PRO A 303 7.48 -31.28 -15.32
C PRO A 303 8.96 -31.52 -15.68
N PRO A 304 9.46 -32.77 -15.63
CA PRO A 304 10.81 -33.09 -16.09
C PRO A 304 10.99 -32.77 -17.59
N GLY A 305 12.18 -32.28 -17.98
CA GLY A 305 12.61 -32.21 -19.39
C GLY A 305 12.44 -30.88 -20.16
N VAL A 306 11.83 -29.83 -19.60
CA VAL A 306 11.68 -28.52 -20.27
C VAL A 306 12.76 -27.52 -19.81
N ALA A 307 13.03 -26.46 -20.59
CA ALA A 307 13.81 -25.27 -20.21
C ALA A 307 13.12 -24.48 -19.06
N TRP A 308 12.92 -25.16 -17.93
CA TRP A 308 12.10 -24.79 -16.80
C TRP A 308 12.51 -23.47 -16.15
N ARG A 309 13.80 -23.10 -16.28
CA ARG A 309 14.34 -21.80 -15.85
C ARG A 309 13.70 -20.62 -16.60
N ARG A 310 13.49 -20.72 -17.92
CA ARG A 310 12.85 -19.65 -18.73
C ARG A 310 11.36 -19.53 -18.41
N VAL A 311 10.69 -20.66 -18.25
CA VAL A 311 9.27 -20.72 -17.88
C VAL A 311 9.02 -20.10 -16.51
N ARG A 312 9.90 -20.32 -15.52
CA ARG A 312 9.78 -19.73 -14.20
C ARG A 312 10.17 -18.24 -14.15
N ALA A 313 11.14 -17.81 -14.94
CA ALA A 313 11.46 -16.40 -15.13
C ALA A 313 10.24 -15.61 -15.65
N ALA A 314 9.60 -16.13 -16.70
CA ALA A 314 8.41 -15.52 -17.27
C ALA A 314 7.22 -15.48 -16.30
N ARG A 315 7.06 -16.51 -15.45
CA ARG A 315 5.95 -16.59 -14.48
C ARG A 315 6.03 -15.58 -13.35
N LEU A 316 7.23 -15.11 -13.00
CA LEU A 316 7.39 -14.16 -11.90
C LEU A 316 7.51 -12.71 -12.38
N GLY A 317 8.04 -12.49 -13.59
CA GLY A 317 8.19 -11.16 -14.17
C GLY A 317 6.87 -10.37 -14.20
N LEU A 318 5.89 -10.82 -14.98
CA LEU A 318 4.64 -10.06 -15.15
C LEU A 318 3.90 -9.79 -13.81
N PRO A 319 3.71 -10.78 -12.90
CA PRO A 319 3.11 -10.51 -11.59
C PRO A 319 3.86 -9.46 -10.77
N LEU A 320 5.19 -9.51 -10.73
CA LEU A 320 5.98 -8.52 -10.00
C LEU A 320 5.95 -7.16 -10.68
N GLY A 321 5.93 -7.08 -12.01
CA GLY A 321 5.72 -5.83 -12.72
C GLY A 321 4.40 -5.16 -12.35
N VAL A 322 3.29 -5.91 -12.41
CA VAL A 322 1.96 -5.40 -12.06
C VAL A 322 1.89 -4.98 -10.59
N LEU A 323 2.46 -5.79 -9.68
CA LEU A 323 2.52 -5.45 -8.26
C LEU A 323 3.37 -4.20 -8.01
N SER A 324 4.50 -4.06 -8.70
CA SER A 324 5.38 -2.89 -8.58
C SER A 324 4.68 -1.62 -9.05
N ALA A 325 4.03 -1.68 -10.21
CA ALA A 325 3.22 -0.58 -10.73
C ALA A 325 2.10 -0.17 -9.76
N GLY A 326 1.37 -1.16 -9.21
CA GLY A 326 0.33 -0.91 -8.21
C GLY A 326 0.86 -0.32 -6.91
N MET A 327 1.99 -0.81 -6.40
CA MET A 327 2.65 -0.26 -5.21
C MET A 327 3.13 1.18 -5.44
N THR A 328 3.72 1.47 -6.60
CA THR A 328 4.16 2.82 -6.96
C THR A 328 2.97 3.77 -7.02
N ALA A 329 1.86 3.37 -7.65
CA ALA A 329 0.65 4.18 -7.70
C ALA A 329 0.05 4.41 -6.30
N ALA A 330 0.04 3.38 -5.45
CA ALA A 330 -0.54 3.45 -4.11
C ALA A 330 0.32 4.20 -3.09
N ALA A 331 1.64 4.23 -3.29
CA ALA A 331 2.58 4.97 -2.45
C ALA A 331 2.70 6.45 -2.86
N GLY A 332 2.20 6.79 -4.06
CA GLY A 332 2.09 8.18 -4.51
C GLY A 332 1.28 9.04 -3.55
N ALA A 333 1.69 10.29 -3.43
CA ALA A 333 1.06 11.27 -2.56
C ALA A 333 1.03 12.62 -3.25
N SER A 334 -0.14 13.23 -3.34
CA SER A 334 -0.27 14.59 -3.80
C SER A 334 -1.18 15.39 -2.88
N ALA A 335 -0.78 16.62 -2.61
CA ALA A 335 -1.56 17.60 -1.88
C ALA A 335 -1.39 18.93 -2.60
N HIS A 336 -2.48 19.60 -2.93
CA HIS A 336 -2.40 20.91 -3.57
C HIS A 336 -3.40 21.86 -2.93
N LEU A 337 -3.03 23.13 -2.89
CA LEU A 337 -3.83 24.24 -2.40
C LEU A 337 -3.57 25.42 -3.34
N GLY A 338 -4.63 25.90 -3.96
CA GLY A 338 -4.66 27.06 -4.83
C GLY A 338 -5.64 28.11 -4.35
N VAL A 339 -5.47 29.32 -4.86
CA VAL A 339 -6.43 30.42 -4.72
C VAL A 339 -7.05 30.65 -6.08
N SER A 340 -8.37 30.68 -6.15
CA SER A 340 -9.10 31.13 -7.33
C SER A 340 -9.64 32.52 -7.10
N VAL A 341 -9.39 33.43 -8.05
CA VAL A 341 -9.96 34.78 -8.07
C VAL A 341 -10.65 34.96 -9.42
N PHE A 342 -11.97 35.22 -9.41
CA PHE A 342 -12.78 35.38 -10.63
C PHE A 342 -12.67 34.23 -11.66
N GLY A 343 -12.50 32.99 -11.19
CA GLY A 343 -12.38 31.80 -12.05
C GLY A 343 -10.96 31.49 -12.54
N PHE A 344 -9.97 32.33 -12.22
CA PHE A 344 -8.55 32.04 -12.47
C PHE A 344 -7.93 31.39 -11.23
N ALA A 345 -7.54 30.12 -11.34
CA ALA A 345 -6.90 29.37 -10.26
C ALA A 345 -5.37 29.46 -10.35
N VAL A 346 -4.73 29.82 -9.23
CA VAL A 346 -3.28 29.82 -9.08
C VAL A 346 -2.90 28.90 -7.92
N THR A 347 -2.06 27.89 -8.17
CA THR A 347 -1.55 27.01 -7.13
C THR A 347 -0.61 27.78 -6.20
N VAL A 348 -0.97 27.85 -4.92
CA VAL A 348 -0.18 28.54 -3.88
C VAL A 348 0.81 27.57 -3.24
N LEU A 349 0.37 26.32 -3.02
CA LEU A 349 1.18 25.26 -2.48
C LEU A 349 0.82 23.95 -3.17
N GLY A 350 1.82 23.23 -3.67
CA GLY A 350 1.66 21.87 -4.14
C GLY A 350 2.75 21.01 -3.54
N LEU A 351 2.41 19.81 -3.10
CA LEU A 351 3.34 18.75 -2.74
C LEU A 351 2.96 17.55 -3.59
N ARG A 352 3.91 17.05 -4.35
CA ARG A 352 3.70 15.90 -5.22
C ARG A 352 4.87 14.96 -5.04
N CYS A 353 4.57 13.71 -4.73
CA CYS A 353 5.52 12.61 -4.62
C CYS A 353 4.98 11.46 -5.46
N ASP A 354 5.54 11.26 -6.65
CA ASP A 354 5.09 10.22 -7.58
C ASP A 354 6.28 9.47 -8.16
N GLY A 355 6.10 8.17 -8.35
CA GLY A 355 6.99 7.33 -9.13
C GLY A 355 6.42 7.03 -10.52
N ASP A 356 7.30 6.78 -11.49
CA ASP A 356 6.88 6.41 -12.84
C ASP A 356 6.32 4.97 -12.86
N ILE A 357 5.00 4.85 -13.09
CA ILE A 357 4.26 3.59 -13.07
C ILE A 357 4.68 2.66 -14.23
N LEU A 358 4.99 3.21 -15.41
CA LEU A 358 5.40 2.43 -16.57
C LEU A 358 6.82 1.89 -16.38
N VAL A 359 7.72 2.71 -15.83
CA VAL A 359 9.06 2.27 -15.44
C VAL A 359 8.97 1.25 -14.31
N ALA A 360 8.07 1.41 -13.33
CA ALA A 360 7.83 0.42 -12.28
C ALA A 360 7.32 -0.92 -12.84
N LEU A 361 6.44 -0.89 -13.85
CA LEU A 361 5.99 -2.09 -14.54
C LEU A 361 7.14 -2.80 -15.25
N ALA A 362 7.96 -2.05 -16.00
CA ALA A 362 9.08 -2.58 -16.76
C ALA A 362 10.20 -3.14 -15.85
N LEU A 363 10.68 -2.33 -14.90
CA LEU A 363 11.73 -2.72 -13.95
C LEU A 363 11.25 -3.81 -13.01
N GLY A 364 10.01 -3.73 -12.52
CA GLY A 364 9.41 -4.80 -11.70
C GLY A 364 9.31 -6.11 -12.47
N SER A 365 9.00 -6.07 -13.77
CA SER A 365 8.98 -7.26 -14.63
C SER A 365 10.37 -7.86 -14.82
N ALA A 366 11.37 -7.02 -15.08
CA ALA A 366 12.76 -7.45 -15.24
C ALA A 366 13.31 -8.03 -13.93
N ALA A 367 13.14 -7.31 -12.82
CA ALA A 367 13.55 -7.73 -11.48
C ALA A 367 12.86 -9.04 -11.08
N GLY A 368 11.57 -9.19 -11.40
CA GLY A 368 10.85 -10.44 -11.16
C GLY A 368 11.34 -11.62 -11.99
N ALA A 369 11.73 -11.40 -13.24
CA ALA A 369 12.34 -12.44 -14.06
C ALA A 369 13.68 -12.90 -13.48
N VAL A 370 14.53 -11.96 -13.06
CA VAL A 370 15.84 -12.22 -12.42
C VAL A 370 15.66 -12.93 -11.08
N ALA A 371 14.73 -12.47 -10.24
CA ALA A 371 14.42 -13.13 -8.97
C ALA A 371 13.94 -14.57 -9.18
N GLY A 372 13.13 -14.79 -10.22
CA GLY A 372 12.60 -16.11 -10.56
C GLY A 372 13.70 -17.08 -11.00
N THR A 373 14.63 -16.64 -11.85
CA THR A 373 15.78 -17.48 -12.26
C THR A 373 16.74 -17.74 -11.11
N THR A 374 17.06 -16.72 -10.33
CA THR A 374 17.99 -16.80 -9.21
C THR A 374 17.45 -17.70 -8.10
N GLY A 375 16.18 -17.53 -7.72
CA GLY A 375 15.53 -18.38 -6.73
C GLY A 375 15.51 -19.86 -7.12
N CYS A 376 15.44 -20.16 -8.41
CA CYS A 376 15.57 -21.52 -8.92
C CYS A 376 16.98 -22.10 -8.74
N LEU A 377 18.01 -21.31 -9.09
CA LEU A 377 19.41 -21.71 -8.89
C LEU A 377 19.71 -21.97 -7.41
N LEU A 378 19.26 -21.08 -6.53
CA LEU A 378 19.44 -21.24 -5.09
C LEU A 378 18.79 -22.51 -4.54
N LEU A 379 17.59 -22.85 -5.02
CA LEU A 379 16.93 -24.10 -4.63
C LEU A 379 17.63 -25.36 -5.16
N ASP A 380 18.14 -25.33 -6.39
CA ASP A 380 18.89 -26.47 -6.96
C ASP A 380 20.18 -26.72 -6.17
N LEU A 381 20.94 -25.65 -5.90
CA LEU A 381 22.17 -25.72 -5.11
C LEU A 381 21.89 -26.23 -3.69
N GLY A 382 20.81 -25.76 -3.07
CA GLY A 382 20.38 -26.25 -1.76
C GLY A 382 20.03 -27.75 -1.79
N ARG A 383 19.31 -28.22 -2.82
CA ARG A 383 18.96 -29.64 -2.97
C ARG A 383 20.20 -30.52 -3.18
N GLN A 384 21.13 -30.10 -4.04
CA GLN A 384 22.39 -30.82 -4.31
C GLN A 384 23.24 -30.97 -3.04
N ALA A 385 23.42 -29.88 -2.28
CA ALA A 385 24.16 -29.91 -1.02
C ALA A 385 23.52 -30.87 0.00
N THR A 386 22.19 -30.98 0.00
CA THR A 386 21.47 -31.89 0.90
C THR A 386 21.65 -33.35 0.48
N THR A 387 21.58 -33.66 -0.82
CA THR A 387 21.81 -35.02 -1.35
C THR A 387 23.23 -35.50 -1.11
N ASP A 388 24.23 -34.62 -1.26
CA ASP A 388 25.63 -34.98 -1.03
C ASP A 388 25.88 -35.29 0.45
N ARG A 389 25.29 -34.51 1.37
CA ARG A 389 25.36 -34.79 2.82
C ARG A 389 24.72 -36.13 3.20
N VAL A 390 23.57 -36.47 2.61
CA VAL A 390 22.92 -37.77 2.87
C VAL A 390 23.77 -38.91 2.32
N ARG A 391 24.35 -38.73 1.12
CA ARG A 391 25.22 -39.74 0.50
C ARG A 391 26.50 -39.96 1.30
N THR A 392 27.15 -38.91 1.79
CA THR A 392 28.35 -39.05 2.64
C THR A 392 28.03 -39.70 3.99
N ALA A 393 26.92 -39.31 4.63
CA ALA A 393 26.47 -39.92 5.89
C ALA A 393 26.02 -41.39 5.75
N TRP A 394 25.58 -41.80 4.56
CA TRP A 394 25.26 -43.19 4.25
C TRP A 394 26.53 -44.02 4.00
N ASN A 395 27.49 -43.46 3.26
CA ASN A 395 28.74 -44.15 2.96
C ASN A 395 29.61 -44.36 4.22
N SER A 396 29.60 -43.42 5.18
CA SER A 396 30.33 -43.57 6.45
C SER A 396 29.76 -44.65 7.38
N ARG A 397 28.48 -45.03 7.22
CA ARG A 397 27.88 -46.18 7.96
C ARG A 397 28.21 -47.53 7.34
N LYS A 398 28.64 -47.56 6.08
CA LYS A 398 28.91 -48.79 5.33
C LYS A 398 30.34 -49.29 5.45
N THR A 399 31.23 -48.53 6.09
CA THR A 399 32.58 -48.97 6.45
C THR A 399 32.58 -49.44 7.90
N PRO A 400 32.32 -50.73 8.19
CA PRO A 400 32.64 -51.29 9.50
C PRO A 400 34.16 -51.17 9.67
N THR A 401 34.59 -50.54 10.76
CA THR A 401 35.97 -50.62 11.25
C THR A 401 36.24 -52.09 11.57
N VAL A 402 37.00 -52.75 10.69
CA VAL A 402 37.59 -54.07 10.93
C VAL A 402 38.85 -53.89 11.74
#